data_AF-A0A2D7L9V0-F1
#
_entry.id   AF-A0A2D7L9V0-F1
#
_cell.length_a   1.000
_cell.length_b   1.000
_cell.length_c   1.000
_cell.angle_alpha   90.00
_cell.angle_beta   90.00
_cell.angle_gamma   90.00
#
_symmetry.space_group_name_H-M   'P 1'
#
loop_
_entity.id
_entity.type
_entity.pdbx_description
1 polymer ?
#
loop_
_entity_poly.entity_id
_entity_poly.type
_entity_poly.pdbx_seq_one_letter_code
_entity_poly.pdbx_strand_id
1 'polypeptide(L)'
;MSARNETPHVIIQTLGLKKCNGSWDASTENLSMEQVKQVAEKQKDRLTGSSLYARSREIMGTCVAMRVKVEGMEPKAALQAMEEGRFNEHFE
;
A
#
# COMPACT_ATOMS: atom_id res chain seq x y z
N MET A 1 22.55 4.72 4.88
CA MET A 1 21.14 4.99 4.51
C MET A 1 20.33 5.03 5.80
N SER A 2 19.39 5.97 5.92
CA SER A 2 18.64 6.21 7.16
C SER A 2 17.98 4.92 7.69
N ALA A 3 18.02 4.66 8.99
CA ALA A 3 17.38 3.51 9.67
C ALA A 3 15.84 3.61 9.72
N ARG A 4 15.25 4.35 8.77
CA ARG A 4 13.82 4.58 8.64
C ARG A 4 13.14 3.29 8.21
N ASN A 5 12.15 2.87 8.98
CA ASN A 5 11.38 1.64 8.77
C ASN A 5 9.89 1.89 9.01
N GLU A 6 9.45 3.13 8.81
CA GLU A 6 8.05 3.50 8.78
C GLU A 6 7.39 3.02 7.47
N THR A 7 6.10 2.70 7.53
CA THR A 7 5.32 2.18 6.41
C THR A 7 5.48 2.99 5.12
N PRO A 8 5.43 4.35 5.12
CA PRO A 8 5.67 5.14 3.91
C PRO A 8 7.06 4.92 3.30
N HIS A 9 8.08 4.75 4.14
CA HIS A 9 9.45 4.53 3.68
C HIS A 9 9.61 3.16 3.03
N VAL A 10 8.98 2.12 3.60
CA VAL A 10 9.00 0.77 3.04
C VAL A 10 8.23 0.69 1.71
N ILE A 11 7.14 1.45 1.57
CA ILE A 11 6.43 1.60 0.29
C ILE A 11 7.34 2.21 -0.77
N ILE A 12 8.01 3.33 -0.46
CA ILE A 12 8.96 3.99 -1.38
C ILE A 12 10.08 3.03 -1.80
N GLN A 13 10.65 2.28 -0.85
CA GLN A 13 11.69 1.27 -1.14
C GLN A 13 11.17 0.14 -2.03
N THR A 14 9.95 -0.32 -1.80
CA THR A 14 9.32 -1.40 -2.59
C THR A 14 9.08 -0.97 -4.03
N LEU A 15 8.79 0.31 -4.25
CA LEU A 15 8.66 0.91 -5.58
C LEU A 15 10.01 1.29 -6.22
N GLY A 16 11.13 1.20 -5.49
CA GLY A 16 12.45 1.61 -5.98
C GLY A 16 12.61 3.11 -6.20
N LEU A 17 11.82 3.93 -5.48
CA LEU A 17 11.76 5.38 -5.69
C LEU A 17 12.56 6.13 -4.61
N LYS A 18 12.83 7.41 -4.87
CA LYS A 18 13.41 8.33 -3.87
C LYS A 18 12.35 9.13 -3.10
N LYS A 19 11.21 9.39 -3.74
CA LYS A 19 10.06 10.15 -3.21
C LYS A 19 8.80 9.77 -3.98
N CYS A 20 7.64 9.93 -3.36
CA CYS A 20 6.34 9.87 -4.02
C CYS A 20 5.84 11.29 -4.35
N ASN A 21 4.81 11.35 -5.18
CA ASN A 21 4.30 12.60 -5.73
C ASN A 21 3.43 13.37 -4.74
N GLY A 22 3.43 14.70 -4.87
CA GLY A 22 2.70 15.60 -3.96
C GLY A 22 1.23 15.82 -4.33
N SER A 23 0.81 15.44 -5.55
CA SER A 23 -0.56 15.64 -6.05
C SER A 23 -1.07 14.41 -6.81
N TRP A 24 -2.38 14.27 -6.93
CA TRP A 24 -3.02 13.20 -7.70
C TRP A 24 -2.76 13.33 -9.21
N ASP A 25 -2.74 14.55 -9.73
CA ASP A 25 -2.49 14.81 -11.15
C ASP A 25 -1.08 14.38 -11.57
N ALA A 26 -0.11 14.51 -10.67
CA ALA A 26 1.26 14.09 -10.91
C ALA A 26 1.53 12.62 -10.54
N SER A 27 0.57 11.93 -9.91
CA SER A 27 0.75 10.57 -9.38
C SER A 27 0.92 9.53 -10.49
N THR A 28 2.17 9.09 -10.65
CA THR A 28 2.55 7.99 -11.54
C THR A 28 2.81 6.67 -10.81
N GLU A 29 2.95 6.71 -9.49
CA GLU A 29 3.26 5.51 -8.70
C GLU A 29 2.05 4.60 -8.55
N ASN A 30 2.31 3.30 -8.62
CA ASN A 30 1.31 2.28 -8.41
C ASN A 30 1.89 1.08 -7.65
N LEU A 31 1.18 0.61 -6.63
CA LEU A 31 1.43 -0.68 -5.99
C LEU A 31 0.51 -1.75 -6.57
N SER A 32 1.05 -2.93 -6.84
CA SER A 32 0.23 -4.14 -7.03
C SER A 32 -0.18 -4.76 -5.70
N MET A 33 -1.21 -5.60 -5.68
CA MET A 33 -1.65 -6.33 -4.50
C MET A 33 -0.57 -7.24 -3.94
N GLU A 34 0.29 -7.82 -4.79
CA GLU A 34 1.44 -8.60 -4.35
C GLU A 34 2.47 -7.72 -3.62
N GLN A 35 2.72 -6.50 -4.10
CA GLN A 35 3.58 -5.55 -3.40
C GLN A 35 2.94 -5.07 -2.09
N VAL A 36 1.62 -4.84 -2.07
CA VAL A 36 0.87 -4.50 -0.84
C VAL A 36 1.06 -5.60 0.21
N LYS A 37 0.87 -6.87 -0.17
CA LYS A 37 1.09 -8.04 0.71
C LYS A 37 2.54 -8.12 1.19
N GLN A 38 3.50 -7.88 0.30
CA GLN A 38 4.92 -7.87 0.65
C GLN A 38 5.22 -6.81 1.72
N VAL A 39 4.70 -5.59 1.56
CA VAL A 39 4.86 -4.51 2.54
C VAL A 39 4.13 -4.84 3.84
N ALA A 40 2.92 -5.38 3.76
CA ALA A 40 2.12 -5.79 4.91
C ALA A 40 2.83 -6.85 5.78
N GLU A 41 3.55 -7.78 5.15
CA GLU A 41 4.34 -8.78 5.89
C GLU A 41 5.65 -8.20 6.43
N LYS A 42 6.36 -7.37 5.65
CA LYS A 42 7.56 -6.64 6.12
C LYS A 42 7.28 -5.71 7.30
N GLN A 43 6.04 -5.25 7.46
CA GLN A 43 5.63 -4.31 8.51
C GLN A 43 4.73 -4.95 9.55
N LYS A 44 4.56 -6.27 9.55
CA LYS A 44 3.60 -6.99 10.38
C LYS A 44 3.63 -6.60 11.86
N ASP A 45 4.82 -6.51 12.46
CA ASP A 45 4.98 -6.19 13.89
C ASP A 45 4.63 -4.74 14.25
N ARG A 46 4.45 -3.88 13.24
CA ARG A 46 4.13 -2.45 13.38
C ARG A 46 2.68 -2.13 13.00
N LEU A 47 2.00 -3.06 12.36
CA LEU A 47 0.61 -2.92 11.92
C LEU A 47 -0.32 -3.49 12.98
N THR A 48 -1.55 -3.00 12.99
CA THR A 48 -2.55 -3.40 14.00
C THR A 48 -3.44 -4.56 13.52
N GLY A 49 -3.44 -4.83 12.22
CA GLY A 49 -4.24 -5.86 11.56
C GLY A 49 -3.85 -7.28 11.97
N SER A 50 -4.86 -8.03 12.42
CA SER A 50 -4.72 -9.43 12.82
C SER A 50 -4.50 -10.38 11.63
N SER A 51 -5.01 -10.03 10.45
CA SER A 51 -4.88 -10.82 9.22
C SER A 51 -4.05 -10.09 8.16
N LEU A 52 -3.54 -10.85 7.18
CA LEU A 52 -2.86 -10.25 6.03
C LEU A 52 -3.79 -9.28 5.28
N TYR A 53 -5.07 -9.61 5.15
CA TYR A 53 -6.10 -8.72 4.60
C TYR A 53 -6.21 -7.40 5.37
N ALA A 54 -6.32 -7.46 6.70
CA ALA A 54 -6.41 -6.27 7.54
C ALA A 54 -5.14 -5.40 7.46
N ARG A 55 -3.96 -6.03 7.49
CA ARG A 55 -2.68 -5.33 7.32
C ARG A 55 -2.56 -4.69 5.93
N SER A 56 -2.96 -5.38 4.88
CA SER A 56 -2.99 -4.84 3.51
C SER A 56 -3.89 -3.62 3.38
N ARG A 57 -5.05 -3.60 4.07
CA ARG A 57 -5.91 -2.41 4.15
C ARG A 57 -5.20 -1.22 4.80
N GLU A 58 -4.43 -1.42 5.87
CA GLU A 58 -3.63 -0.36 6.51
C GLU A 58 -2.55 0.18 5.55
N ILE A 59 -1.88 -0.70 4.80
CA ILE A 59 -0.91 -0.29 3.76
C ILE A 59 -1.60 0.56 2.69
N MET A 60 -2.75 0.13 2.18
CA MET A 60 -3.54 0.87 1.19
C MET A 60 -4.02 2.22 1.75
N GLY A 61 -4.40 2.28 3.03
CA GLY A 61 -4.74 3.53 3.72
C GLY A 61 -3.57 4.52 3.75
N THR A 62 -2.34 4.03 3.99
CA THR A 62 -1.13 4.85 3.94
C THR A 62 -0.90 5.45 2.55
N CYS A 63 -1.24 4.70 1.49
CA CYS A 63 -1.10 5.15 0.10
C CYS A 63 -1.99 6.37 -0.22
N VAL A 64 -3.11 6.55 0.50
CA VAL A 64 -3.98 7.74 0.37
C VAL A 64 -3.16 9.00 0.60
N ALA A 65 -2.41 9.08 1.71
CA ALA A 65 -1.60 10.24 2.06
C ALA A 65 -0.42 10.43 1.11
N MET A 66 0.15 9.33 0.60
CA MET A 66 1.31 9.32 -0.29
C MET A 66 0.99 9.59 -1.76
N ARG A 67 -0.30 9.65 -2.13
CA ARG A 67 -0.73 9.78 -3.53
C ARG A 67 -0.16 8.66 -4.41
N VAL A 68 -0.17 7.43 -3.92
CA VAL A 68 0.28 6.23 -4.65
C VAL A 68 -0.96 5.43 -5.03
N LYS A 69 -1.12 5.06 -6.31
CA LYS A 69 -2.25 4.22 -6.75
C LYS A 69 -2.08 2.77 -6.30
N VAL A 70 -3.18 2.03 -6.24
CA VAL A 70 -3.19 0.59 -5.96
C VAL A 70 -3.99 -0.09 -7.06
N GLU A 71 -3.39 -1.05 -7.75
CA GLU A 71 -4.00 -1.72 -8.92
C GLU A 71 -4.52 -0.73 -9.98
N GLY A 72 -3.79 0.36 -10.19
CA GLY A 72 -4.15 1.43 -11.12
C GLY A 72 -5.28 2.35 -10.62
N MET A 73 -5.87 2.06 -9.47
CA MET A 73 -6.96 2.83 -8.87
C MET A 73 -6.43 3.80 -7.81
N GLU A 74 -7.19 4.88 -7.55
CA GLU A 74 -6.94 5.65 -6.34
C GLU A 74 -7.12 4.77 -5.10
N PRO A 75 -6.29 4.91 -4.05
CA PRO A 75 -6.34 4.07 -2.86
C PRO A 75 -7.70 3.98 -2.20
N LYS A 76 -8.49 5.06 -2.20
CA LYS A 76 -9.86 5.04 -1.68
C LYS A 76 -10.77 4.11 -2.49
N ALA A 77 -10.67 4.16 -3.81
CA ALA A 77 -11.40 3.27 -4.70
C ALA A 77 -10.90 1.82 -4.58
N ALA A 78 -9.59 1.61 -4.46
CA ALA A 78 -9.02 0.29 -4.22
C ALA A 78 -9.47 -0.31 -2.88
N LEU A 79 -9.54 0.50 -1.81
CA LEU A 79 -10.05 0.08 -0.50
C LEU A 79 -11.51 -0.36 -0.59
N GLN A 80 -12.35 0.38 -1.33
CA GLN A 80 -13.73 0.00 -1.59
C GLN A 80 -13.81 -1.30 -2.42
N ALA A 81 -13.03 -1.42 -3.49
CA ALA A 81 -12.95 -2.64 -4.29
C ALA A 81 -12.54 -3.86 -3.44
N MET A 82 -11.67 -3.66 -2.45
CA MET A 82 -11.27 -4.69 -1.50
C MET A 82 -12.41 -5.11 -0.55
N GLU A 83 -13.26 -4.17 -0.12
CA GLU A 83 -14.47 -4.47 0.67
C GLU A 83 -15.52 -5.21 -0.17
N GLU A 84 -15.63 -4.87 -1.46
CA GLU A 84 -16.49 -5.54 -2.44
C GLU A 84 -15.98 -6.93 -2.85
N GLY A 85 -14.80 -7.35 -2.35
CA GLY A 85 -14.23 -8.67 -2.58
C GLY A 85 -13.46 -8.82 -3.89
N ARG A 86 -13.19 -7.72 -4.63
CA ARG A 86 -12.50 -7.75 -5.93
C ARG A 86 -11.05 -8.24 -5.87
N PHE A 87 -10.47 -8.33 -4.67
CA PHE A 87 -9.10 -8.82 -4.46
C PHE A 87 -9.04 -10.08 -3.59
N ASN A 88 -10.16 -10.75 -3.33
CA ASN A 88 -10.20 -11.91 -2.43
C ASN A 88 -9.25 -13.03 -2.87
N GLU A 89 -9.09 -13.24 -4.19
CA GLU A 89 -8.17 -14.22 -4.77
C GLU A 89 -6.70 -14.05 -4.30
N HIS A 90 -6.30 -12.85 -3.86
CA HIS A 90 -4.96 -12.63 -3.32
C HIS A 90 -4.79 -13.07 -1.86
N PHE A 91 -5.89 -13.38 -1.16
CA PHE A 91 -5.97 -13.69 0.27
C PHE A 91 -6.63 -15.04 0.58
N GLU A 92 -6.99 -15.83 -0.44
CA GLU A 92 -7.42 -17.23 -0.32
C GLU A 92 -6.25 -18.18 -0.07
#